data_AF-A0A7C3GRH2-F1
#
_entry.id   AF-A0A7C3GRH2-F1
#
_cell.length_a   1.000
_cell.length_b   1.000
_cell.length_c   1.000
_cell.angle_alpha   90.00
_cell.angle_beta   90.00
_cell.angle_gamma   90.00
#
_symmetry.space_group_name_H-M   'P 1'
#
loop_
_entity.id
_entity.type
_entity.pdbx_description
1 polymer ?
#
loop_
_entity_poly.entity_id
_entity_poly.type
_entity_poly.pdbx_seq_one_letter_code
_entity_poly.pdbx_strand_id
1 'polypeptide(L)'
;MNDKEVLQVLESIIRSMPSHADIVVSFDEYESWTAEVEFISEYFSTSGFVTTKTILKQLTALSEEGKITVEPMTVQQRRAKNIIINFKNLRRTLKAEYHRFRFKTLGPTSIAIGEGRVFDYFEEITNIFSLATENILIIDPYLDLEFISRYIGSVSDDVSIRLLCGNRKLKTLIPAVEAYTKQDDNISISVRKNEKFHDRYVIIDQERCF
;
A
#
# COMPACT_ATOMS: atom_id res chain seq x y z
N MET A 1 13.08 -11.71 21.32
CA MET A 1 13.74 -10.86 20.31
C MET A 1 13.74 -9.43 20.79
N ASN A 2 14.80 -8.67 20.51
CA ASN A 2 14.79 -7.22 20.67
C ASN A 2 14.11 -6.54 19.46
N ASP A 3 13.77 -5.25 19.57
CA ASP A 3 13.04 -4.54 18.52
C ASP A 3 13.77 -4.51 17.16
N LYS A 4 15.12 -4.51 17.15
CA LYS A 4 15.91 -4.54 15.90
C LYS A 4 15.86 -5.90 15.21
N GLU A 5 15.93 -6.99 15.98
CA GLU A 5 15.76 -8.36 15.47
C GLU A 5 14.35 -8.55 14.89
N VAL A 6 13.32 -8.02 15.56
CA VAL A 6 11.94 -8.04 15.06
C VAL A 6 11.83 -7.28 13.73
N LEU A 7 12.46 -6.10 13.64
CA LEU A 7 12.48 -5.33 12.41
C LEU A 7 13.13 -6.11 11.26
N GLN A 8 14.29 -6.73 11.50
CA GLN A 8 15.00 -7.50 10.46
C GLN A 8 14.18 -8.69 9.95
N VAL A 9 13.50 -9.40 10.84
CA VAL A 9 12.61 -10.51 10.45
C VAL A 9 11.41 -9.98 9.63
N LEU A 10 10.81 -8.86 10.05
CA LEU A 10 9.73 -8.23 9.27
C LEU A 10 10.21 -7.73 7.89
N GLU A 11 11.44 -7.22 7.78
CA GLU A 11 12.03 -6.83 6.48
C GLU A 11 12.22 -8.03 5.55
N SER A 12 12.71 -9.14 6.10
CA SER A 12 12.82 -10.41 5.36
C SER A 12 11.46 -10.84 4.83
N ILE A 13 10.46 -10.96 5.72
CA ILE A 13 9.09 -11.38 5.39
C ILE A 13 8.44 -10.48 4.34
N ILE A 14 8.61 -9.16 4.43
CA ILE A 14 8.03 -8.22 3.46
C ILE A 14 8.75 -8.33 2.12
N ARG A 15 10.07 -8.51 2.11
CA ARG A 15 10.87 -8.61 0.87
C ARG A 15 10.60 -9.90 0.10
N SER A 16 10.38 -11.01 0.81
CA SER A 16 10.08 -12.32 0.22
C SER A 16 8.57 -12.59 0.08
N MET A 17 7.73 -11.57 0.31
CA MET A 17 6.28 -11.72 0.27
C MET A 17 5.79 -12.10 -1.13
N PRO A 18 5.02 -13.20 -1.28
CA PRO A 18 4.48 -13.61 -2.58
C PRO A 18 3.45 -12.63 -3.12
N SER A 19 3.25 -12.63 -4.45
CA SER A 19 2.16 -11.88 -5.06
C SER A 19 0.81 -12.55 -4.79
N HIS A 20 -0.29 -11.82 -5.02
CA HIS A 20 -1.64 -12.38 -4.93
C HIS A 20 -1.85 -13.56 -5.88
N ALA A 21 -1.21 -13.54 -7.05
CA ALA A 21 -1.35 -14.60 -8.04
C ALA A 21 -0.61 -15.86 -7.58
N ASP A 22 0.60 -15.70 -7.05
CA ASP A 22 1.45 -16.83 -6.69
C ASP A 22 0.90 -17.59 -5.48
N ILE A 23 0.35 -16.88 -4.49
CA ILE A 23 -0.14 -17.55 -3.28
C ILE A 23 -1.40 -18.41 -3.53
N VAL A 24 -2.16 -18.12 -4.58
CA VAL A 24 -3.34 -18.90 -4.97
C VAL A 24 -2.93 -20.14 -5.76
N VAL A 25 -1.78 -20.11 -6.43
CA VAL A 25 -1.34 -21.15 -7.37
C VAL A 25 -0.35 -22.13 -6.71
N SER A 26 0.52 -21.66 -5.82
CA SER A 26 1.63 -22.47 -5.27
C SER A 26 1.93 -22.19 -3.80
N PHE A 27 0.92 -22.29 -2.93
CA PHE A 27 1.08 -22.03 -1.49
C PHE A 27 2.21 -22.86 -0.84
N ASP A 28 2.39 -24.12 -1.25
CA ASP A 28 3.43 -25.02 -0.73
C ASP A 28 4.86 -24.53 -1.04
N GLU A 29 5.05 -23.74 -2.10
CA GLU A 29 6.35 -23.16 -2.44
C GLU A 29 6.77 -22.05 -1.46
N TYR A 30 5.84 -21.58 -0.62
CA TYR A 30 6.06 -20.50 0.35
C TYR A 30 6.09 -20.99 1.79
N GLU A 31 6.30 -22.29 2.04
CA GLU A 31 6.34 -22.88 3.39
C GLU A 31 7.37 -22.20 4.33
N SER A 32 8.53 -21.81 3.79
CA SER A 32 9.54 -21.05 4.55
C SER A 32 9.03 -19.66 4.94
N TRP A 33 8.32 -18.98 4.04
CA TRP A 33 7.76 -17.65 4.31
C TRP A 33 6.62 -17.74 5.32
N THR A 34 5.73 -18.74 5.20
CA THR A 34 4.62 -18.94 6.13
C THR A 34 5.13 -19.27 7.53
N ALA A 35 6.18 -20.09 7.66
CA ALA A 35 6.82 -20.38 8.94
C ALA A 35 7.41 -19.13 9.61
N GLU A 36 8.07 -18.25 8.85
CA GLU A 36 8.56 -16.96 9.36
C GLU A 36 7.42 -16.06 9.85
N VAL A 37 6.31 -16.00 9.10
CA VAL A 37 5.12 -15.25 9.50
C VAL A 37 4.47 -15.85 10.75
N GLU A 38 4.39 -17.16 10.88
CA GLU A 38 3.88 -17.82 12.09
C GLU A 38 4.75 -17.51 13.30
N PHE A 39 6.06 -17.64 13.16
CA PHE A 39 7.02 -17.33 14.21
C PHE A 39 6.87 -15.89 14.71
N ILE A 40 6.81 -14.91 13.80
CA ILE A 40 6.66 -13.51 14.20
C ILE A 40 5.25 -13.21 14.74
N SER A 41 4.22 -13.95 14.30
CA SER A 41 2.85 -13.82 14.81
C SER A 41 2.76 -14.16 16.29
N GLU A 42 3.50 -15.18 16.75
CA GLU A 42 3.51 -15.58 18.16
C GLU A 42 4.13 -14.51 19.06
N TYR A 43 5.06 -13.72 18.51
CA TYR A 43 5.65 -12.57 19.20
C TYR A 43 4.67 -11.39 19.39
N PHE A 44 3.65 -11.24 18.53
CA PHE A 44 2.68 -10.12 18.58
C PHE A 44 1.40 -10.42 19.38
N SER A 45 1.44 -11.41 20.27
CA SER A 45 0.29 -12.07 20.92
C SER A 45 -0.66 -11.19 21.77
N THR A 46 -0.44 -9.88 21.85
CA THR A 46 -1.26 -8.94 22.66
C THR A 46 -1.97 -7.83 21.89
N SER A 47 -1.89 -7.73 20.56
CA SER A 47 -2.67 -6.72 19.83
C SER A 47 -3.00 -7.13 18.39
N GLY A 48 -4.21 -7.67 18.16
CA GLY A 48 -4.81 -7.80 16.83
C GLY A 48 -4.32 -8.91 15.90
N PHE A 49 -3.25 -9.64 16.24
CA PHE A 49 -2.63 -10.66 15.37
C PHE A 49 -3.32 -12.05 15.35
N VAL A 50 -4.44 -12.21 16.08
CA VAL A 50 -5.26 -13.44 16.11
C VAL A 50 -5.76 -13.83 14.70
N THR A 51 -5.92 -12.85 13.82
CA THR A 51 -6.34 -13.04 12.45
C THR A 51 -5.28 -13.78 11.62
N THR A 52 -3.99 -13.57 11.88
CA THR A 52 -2.90 -14.12 11.07
C THR A 52 -2.77 -15.64 11.19
N LYS A 53 -2.80 -16.17 12.42
CA LYS A 53 -2.79 -17.62 12.68
C LYS A 53 -4.05 -18.31 12.16
N THR A 54 -5.18 -17.61 12.19
CA THR A 54 -6.45 -18.09 11.62
C THR A 54 -6.41 -18.09 10.10
N ILE A 55 -5.83 -17.04 9.49
CA ILE A 55 -5.64 -16.92 8.05
C ILE A 55 -4.65 -17.99 7.55
N LEU A 56 -3.51 -18.16 8.22
CA LEU A 56 -2.52 -19.19 7.88
C LEU A 56 -3.10 -20.59 7.99
N LYS A 57 -3.79 -20.92 9.09
CA LYS A 57 -4.51 -22.20 9.21
C LYS A 57 -5.57 -22.40 8.13
N GLN A 58 -6.30 -21.34 7.75
CA GLN A 58 -7.24 -21.40 6.64
C GLN A 58 -6.54 -21.60 5.29
N LEU A 59 -5.35 -21.04 5.08
CA LEU A 59 -4.58 -21.22 3.85
C LEU A 59 -3.96 -22.62 3.77
N THR A 60 -3.34 -23.11 4.84
CA THR A 60 -2.73 -24.45 4.90
C THR A 60 -3.76 -25.56 4.74
N ALA A 61 -4.93 -25.46 5.39
CA ALA A 61 -6.02 -26.42 5.24
C ALA A 61 -6.62 -26.46 3.82
N LEU A 62 -6.37 -25.44 2.99
CA LEU A 62 -6.83 -25.39 1.60
C LEU A 62 -5.80 -25.98 0.62
N SER A 63 -4.52 -26.08 0.99
CA SER A 63 -3.47 -26.67 0.16
C SER A 63 -3.53 -28.21 0.15
N GLU A 64 -3.86 -28.82 1.29
CA GLU A 64 -3.83 -30.28 1.48
C GLU A 64 -4.94 -31.06 0.73
N GLU A 65 -5.98 -30.41 0.19
CA GLU A 65 -7.17 -31.07 -0.41
C GLU A 65 -7.22 -31.05 -1.97
N GLY A 66 -6.09 -30.88 -2.65
CA GLY A 66 -6.02 -30.66 -4.11
C GLY A 66 -6.87 -31.59 -5.01
N LYS A 67 -7.79 -30.98 -5.78
CA LYS A 67 -8.06 -31.22 -7.22
C LYS A 67 -9.13 -30.23 -7.74
N ILE A 68 -8.75 -29.34 -8.67
CA ILE A 68 -9.60 -28.30 -9.26
C ILE A 68 -10.05 -28.76 -10.66
N THR A 69 -11.36 -28.93 -10.86
CA THR A 69 -12.03 -29.06 -12.17
C THR A 69 -13.18 -28.06 -12.27
N VAL A 70 -13.38 -27.49 -13.46
CA VAL A 70 -13.93 -26.14 -13.70
C VAL A 70 -15.44 -26.15 -14.06
N GLU A 71 -16.15 -25.11 -13.58
CA GLU A 71 -17.49 -24.53 -13.96
C GLU A 71 -18.78 -24.98 -13.23
N PRO A 72 -19.86 -24.13 -13.12
CA PRO A 72 -19.99 -22.67 -13.22
C PRO A 72 -20.40 -21.98 -11.89
N MET A 73 -19.85 -20.78 -11.58
CA MET A 73 -20.12 -19.94 -10.39
C MET A 73 -20.18 -20.67 -9.02
N THR A 74 -19.41 -21.75 -8.88
CA THR A 74 -19.42 -22.66 -7.73
C THR A 74 -18.59 -22.12 -6.56
N VAL A 75 -18.86 -22.64 -5.36
CA VAL A 75 -18.22 -22.37 -4.05
C VAL A 75 -16.71 -22.09 -4.10
N GLN A 76 -15.98 -22.64 -5.08
CA GLN A 76 -14.56 -22.42 -5.35
C GLN A 76 -14.19 -20.95 -5.66
N GLN A 77 -15.00 -20.22 -6.42
CA GLN A 77 -14.74 -18.79 -6.70
C GLN A 77 -14.91 -17.92 -5.44
N ARG A 78 -15.86 -18.27 -4.55
CA ARG A 78 -16.01 -17.62 -3.23
C ARG A 78 -14.81 -17.91 -2.33
N ARG A 79 -14.25 -19.13 -2.41
CA ARG A 79 -13.06 -19.55 -1.65
C ARG A 79 -11.80 -18.81 -2.08
N ALA A 80 -11.52 -18.74 -3.39
CA ALA A 80 -10.38 -17.97 -3.93
C ALA A 80 -10.47 -16.47 -3.55
N LYS A 81 -11.68 -15.89 -3.60
CA LYS A 81 -11.92 -14.52 -3.18
C LYS A 81 -11.60 -14.30 -1.69
N ASN A 82 -11.96 -15.24 -0.81
CA ASN A 82 -11.66 -15.16 0.62
C ASN A 82 -10.16 -15.29 0.91
N ILE A 83 -9.44 -16.18 0.21
CA ILE A 83 -7.98 -16.31 0.28
C ILE A 83 -7.31 -14.98 -0.04
N ILE A 84 -7.71 -14.35 -1.14
CA ILE A 84 -7.17 -13.05 -1.57
C ILE A 84 -7.46 -11.96 -0.52
N ILE A 85 -8.69 -11.90 0.02
CA ILE A 85 -9.05 -10.92 1.06
C ILE A 85 -8.21 -11.13 2.31
N ASN A 86 -8.06 -12.37 2.75
CA ASN A 86 -7.28 -12.72 3.93
C ASN A 86 -5.80 -12.39 3.76
N PHE A 87 -5.22 -12.70 2.60
CA PHE A 87 -3.84 -12.35 2.30
C PHE A 87 -3.63 -10.83 2.25
N LYS A 88 -4.56 -10.07 1.67
CA LYS A 88 -4.53 -8.60 1.71
C LYS A 88 -4.51 -8.07 3.14
N ASN A 89 -5.35 -8.62 4.01
CA ASN A 89 -5.38 -8.24 5.42
C ASN A 89 -4.07 -8.58 6.13
N LEU A 90 -3.51 -9.77 5.88
CA LEU A 90 -2.22 -10.20 6.41
C LEU A 90 -1.09 -9.25 5.98
N ARG A 91 -0.97 -8.99 4.68
CA ARG A 91 0.00 -8.04 4.11
C ARG A 91 -0.10 -6.68 4.77
N ARG A 92 -1.32 -6.13 4.90
CA ARG A 92 -1.55 -4.84 5.56
C ARG A 92 -1.08 -4.85 7.01
N THR A 93 -1.40 -5.90 7.76
CA THR A 93 -1.02 -6.03 9.16
C THR A 93 0.50 -6.16 9.34
N LEU A 94 1.16 -6.98 8.53
CA LEU A 94 2.63 -7.12 8.55
C LEU A 94 3.32 -5.79 8.25
N LYS A 95 2.83 -5.04 7.26
CA LYS A 95 3.37 -3.72 6.92
C LYS A 95 3.14 -2.69 8.02
N ALA A 96 1.96 -2.69 8.66
CA ALA A 96 1.69 -1.80 9.80
C ALA A 96 2.66 -2.07 10.97
N GLU A 97 2.88 -3.33 11.31
CA GLU A 97 3.85 -3.72 12.34
C GLU A 97 5.27 -3.37 11.96
N TYR A 98 5.66 -3.61 10.70
CA TYR A 98 6.95 -3.19 10.17
C TYR A 98 7.19 -1.69 10.36
N HIS A 99 6.22 -0.86 9.96
CA HIS A 99 6.32 0.58 10.14
C HIS A 99 6.40 0.98 11.62
N ARG A 100 5.64 0.31 12.49
CA ARG A 100 5.70 0.54 13.95
C ARG A 100 7.10 0.24 14.52
N PHE A 101 7.67 -0.92 14.20
CA PHE A 101 9.01 -1.30 14.66
C PHE A 101 10.10 -0.46 14.03
N ARG A 102 9.98 -0.11 12.74
CA ARG A 102 10.92 0.78 12.05
C ARG A 102 10.95 2.15 12.71
N PHE A 103 9.77 2.72 12.99
CA PHE A 103 9.66 3.99 13.69
C PHE A 103 10.27 3.94 15.10
N LYS A 104 10.03 2.85 15.84
CA LYS A 104 10.59 2.66 17.18
C LYS A 104 12.12 2.51 17.20
N THR A 105 12.70 1.93 16.15
CA THR A 105 14.14 1.57 16.12
C THR A 105 15.02 2.57 15.38
N LEU A 106 14.58 3.03 14.20
CA LEU A 106 15.33 3.92 13.32
C LEU A 106 14.82 5.36 13.37
N GLY A 107 13.66 5.60 14.00
CA GLY A 107 12.99 6.89 13.99
C GLY A 107 12.28 7.19 12.66
N PRO A 108 11.65 8.38 12.54
CA PRO A 108 11.10 8.83 11.27
C PRO A 108 12.23 8.96 10.24
N THR A 109 12.05 8.42 9.03
CA THR A 109 12.86 8.77 7.86
C THR A 109 12.44 10.16 7.37
N SER A 110 12.72 11.19 8.17
CA SER A 110 12.50 12.56 7.76
C SER A 110 13.60 12.96 6.78
N ILE A 111 13.24 13.19 5.53
CA ILE A 111 14.14 13.86 4.58
C ILE A 111 14.01 15.36 4.87
N ALA A 112 15.08 15.94 5.41
CA ALA A 112 15.13 17.37 5.70
C ALA A 112 15.65 18.11 4.48
N ILE A 113 14.79 18.88 3.84
CA ILE A 113 15.13 19.69 2.67
C ILE A 113 15.30 21.13 3.15
N GLY A 114 16.49 21.69 2.90
CA GLY A 114 16.82 23.04 3.31
C GLY A 114 15.98 24.10 2.60
N GLU A 115 15.86 25.27 3.21
CA GLU A 115 15.17 26.40 2.59
C GLU A 115 15.79 26.77 1.23
N GLY A 116 14.95 27.15 0.26
CA GLY A 116 15.38 27.51 -1.09
C GLY A 116 15.72 26.33 -2.01
N ARG A 117 15.79 25.10 -1.49
CA ARG A 117 16.04 23.87 -2.24
C ARG A 117 14.77 23.32 -2.90
N VAL A 118 14.11 24.17 -3.69
CA VAL A 118 12.81 23.86 -4.33
C VAL A 118 12.92 22.70 -5.30
N PHE A 119 14.03 22.61 -6.04
CA PHE A 119 14.27 21.52 -6.97
C PHE A 119 14.46 20.18 -6.23
N ASP A 120 15.22 20.16 -5.15
CA ASP A 120 15.41 18.93 -4.35
C ASP A 120 14.09 18.49 -3.70
N TYR A 121 13.26 19.44 -3.25
CA TYR A 121 11.89 19.12 -2.81
C TYR A 121 11.07 18.49 -3.93
N PHE A 122 11.12 19.06 -5.13
CA PHE A 122 10.43 18.52 -6.28
C PHE A 122 10.90 17.09 -6.60
N GLU A 123 12.22 16.87 -6.65
CA GLU A 123 12.83 15.57 -6.93
C GLU A 123 12.41 14.53 -5.90
N GLU A 124 12.40 14.87 -4.60
CA GLU A 124 11.99 13.92 -3.56
C GLU A 124 10.51 13.54 -3.64
N ILE A 125 9.62 14.48 -3.93
CA ILE A 125 8.20 14.16 -4.14
C ILE A 125 8.02 13.26 -5.37
N THR A 126 8.74 13.54 -6.46
CA THR A 126 8.73 12.69 -7.65
C THR A 126 9.27 11.29 -7.36
N ASN A 127 10.35 11.18 -6.57
CA ASN A 127 10.88 9.90 -6.12
C ASN A 127 9.84 9.14 -5.30
N ILE A 128 9.14 9.80 -4.38
CA ILE A 128 8.06 9.18 -3.60
C ILE A 128 6.94 8.67 -4.52
N PHE A 129 6.54 9.46 -5.53
CA PHE A 129 5.47 9.08 -6.46
C PHE A 129 5.87 7.91 -7.36
N SER A 130 7.14 7.83 -7.76
CA SER A 130 7.67 6.72 -8.56
C SER A 130 7.62 5.37 -7.85
N LEU A 131 7.45 5.36 -6.51
CA LEU A 131 7.31 4.13 -5.73
C LEU A 131 5.91 3.52 -5.81
N ALA A 132 4.92 4.23 -6.35
CA ALA A 132 3.55 3.77 -6.40
C ALA A 132 3.35 2.67 -7.45
N THR A 133 2.65 1.61 -7.06
CA THR A 133 2.36 0.45 -7.92
C THR A 133 0.87 0.22 -8.13
N GLU A 134 0.01 0.71 -7.23
CA GLU A 134 -1.44 0.50 -7.28
C GLU A 134 -2.22 1.81 -7.14
N ASN A 135 -1.91 2.61 -6.12
CA ASN A 135 -2.67 3.83 -5.84
C ASN A 135 -1.90 4.89 -5.05
N ILE A 136 -2.20 6.15 -5.35
CA ILE A 136 -1.72 7.33 -4.60
C ILE A 136 -2.93 8.05 -4.01
N LEU A 137 -2.86 8.38 -2.71
CA LEU A 137 -3.78 9.32 -2.07
C LEU A 137 -3.00 10.53 -1.58
N ILE A 138 -3.25 11.69 -2.19
CA ILE A 138 -2.68 12.97 -1.78
C ILE A 138 -3.72 13.74 -0.97
N ILE A 139 -3.33 14.19 0.21
CA ILE A 139 -4.13 15.02 1.11
C ILE A 139 -3.39 16.35 1.21
N ASP A 140 -3.88 17.41 0.57
CA ASP A 140 -3.29 18.74 0.71
C ASP A 140 -4.37 19.82 0.49
N PRO A 141 -4.60 20.73 1.46
CA PRO A 141 -5.63 21.75 1.35
C PRO A 141 -5.34 22.81 0.26
N TYR A 142 -4.14 22.80 -0.32
CA TYR A 142 -3.63 23.80 -1.26
C TYR A 142 -3.37 23.28 -2.68
N LEU A 143 -3.79 22.05 -3.03
CA LEU A 143 -3.63 21.52 -4.39
C LEU A 143 -4.22 22.44 -5.45
N ASP A 144 -3.45 22.70 -6.51
CA ASP A 144 -3.87 23.51 -7.64
C ASP A 144 -3.33 22.96 -8.98
N LEU A 145 -3.47 23.73 -10.06
CA LEU A 145 -3.02 23.36 -11.40
C LEU A 145 -1.50 23.08 -11.45
N GLU A 146 -0.70 23.83 -10.69
CA GLU A 146 0.76 23.70 -10.70
C GLU A 146 1.20 22.35 -10.13
N PHE A 147 0.46 21.83 -9.16
CA PHE A 147 0.68 20.49 -8.65
C PHE A 147 0.45 19.42 -9.73
N ILE A 148 -0.66 19.54 -10.47
CA ILE A 148 -0.99 18.58 -11.53
C ILE A 148 0.10 18.57 -12.60
N SER A 149 0.48 19.75 -13.11
CA SER A 149 1.46 19.85 -14.19
C SER A 149 2.88 19.43 -13.79
N ARG A 150 3.23 19.54 -12.50
CA ARG A 150 4.57 19.18 -12.01
C ARG A 150 4.73 17.71 -11.70
N TYR A 151 3.79 17.14 -10.95
CA TYR A 151 4.05 15.84 -10.31
C TYR A 151 3.34 14.68 -10.98
N ILE A 152 2.16 14.90 -11.53
CA ILE A 152 1.32 13.79 -12.02
C ILE A 152 1.94 13.11 -13.25
N GLY A 153 2.66 13.85 -14.10
CA GLY A 153 3.38 13.28 -15.24
C GLY A 153 4.51 12.31 -14.89
N SER A 154 4.88 12.19 -13.60
CA SER A 154 5.87 11.21 -13.13
C SER A 154 5.25 9.92 -12.58
N VAL A 155 3.92 9.86 -12.50
CA VAL A 155 3.18 8.70 -12.01
C VAL A 155 2.92 7.75 -13.17
N SER A 156 3.09 6.45 -12.94
CA SER A 156 2.79 5.41 -13.94
C SER A 156 1.29 5.39 -14.29
N ASP A 157 0.96 5.17 -15.56
CA ASP A 157 -0.41 5.27 -16.07
C ASP A 157 -1.39 4.30 -15.38
N ASP A 158 -0.91 3.12 -14.96
CA ASP A 158 -1.70 2.10 -14.25
C ASP A 158 -2.04 2.44 -12.78
N VAL A 159 -1.50 3.54 -12.24
CA VAL A 159 -1.67 3.92 -10.83
C VAL A 159 -2.88 4.83 -10.66
N SER A 160 -3.81 4.42 -9.79
CA SER A 160 -4.99 5.24 -9.48
C SER A 160 -4.67 6.38 -8.51
N ILE A 161 -5.04 7.61 -8.87
CA ILE A 161 -4.74 8.81 -8.08
C ILE A 161 -6.01 9.36 -7.42
N ARG A 162 -5.92 9.63 -6.12
CA ARG A 162 -6.99 10.23 -5.33
C ARG A 162 -6.48 11.50 -4.69
N LEU A 163 -7.19 12.60 -4.91
CA LEU A 163 -6.86 13.91 -4.36
C LEU A 163 -7.92 14.30 -3.33
N LEU A 164 -7.50 14.54 -2.09
CA LEU A 164 -8.31 15.17 -1.06
C LEU A 164 -7.80 16.60 -0.85
N CYS A 165 -8.60 17.58 -1.26
CA CYS A 165 -8.20 18.98 -1.29
C CYS A 165 -9.16 19.90 -0.52
N GLY A 166 -8.68 21.11 -0.24
CA GLY A 166 -9.47 22.19 0.32
C GLY A 166 -10.28 22.91 -0.76
N ASN A 167 -11.21 23.76 -0.34
CA ASN A 167 -12.08 24.51 -1.26
C ASN A 167 -11.36 25.67 -2.01
N ARG A 168 -10.17 26.06 -1.55
CA ARG A 168 -9.49 27.30 -1.97
C ARG A 168 -9.12 27.33 -3.46
N LYS A 169 -8.75 26.19 -4.02
CA LYS A 169 -8.13 26.07 -5.36
C LYS A 169 -8.88 25.14 -6.31
N LEU A 170 -10.10 24.70 -5.95
CA LEU A 170 -10.91 23.80 -6.76
C LEU A 170 -11.22 24.33 -8.17
N LYS A 171 -11.43 25.65 -8.29
CA LYS A 171 -11.75 26.30 -9.58
C LYS A 171 -10.64 26.13 -10.62
N THR A 172 -9.40 25.98 -10.19
CA THR A 172 -8.24 25.75 -11.07
C THR A 172 -7.86 24.28 -11.14
N LEU A 173 -8.04 23.53 -10.04
CA LEU A 173 -7.68 22.12 -9.95
C LEU A 173 -8.59 21.22 -10.80
N ILE A 174 -9.92 21.42 -10.74
CA ILE A 174 -10.87 20.56 -11.47
C ILE A 174 -10.63 20.62 -12.99
N PRO A 175 -10.55 21.81 -13.63
CA PRO A 175 -10.27 21.88 -15.06
C PRO A 175 -8.90 21.31 -15.44
N ALA A 176 -7.90 21.43 -14.55
CA ALA A 176 -6.58 20.86 -14.76
C ALA A 176 -6.62 19.33 -14.82
N VAL A 177 -7.30 18.71 -13.85
CA VAL A 177 -7.50 17.26 -13.80
C VAL A 177 -8.27 16.79 -15.03
N GLU A 178 -9.39 17.46 -15.37
CA GLU A 178 -10.18 17.12 -16.56
C GLU A 178 -9.39 17.24 -17.87
N ALA A 179 -8.53 18.26 -17.99
CA ALA A 179 -7.68 18.43 -19.16
C ALA A 179 -6.62 17.32 -19.23
N TYR A 180 -6.01 16.96 -18.10
CA TYR A 180 -4.99 15.92 -18.02
C TYR A 180 -5.57 14.54 -18.33
N THR A 181 -6.70 14.16 -17.72
CA THR A 181 -7.36 12.87 -17.97
C THR A 181 -7.95 12.74 -19.37
N LYS A 182 -8.04 13.84 -20.14
CA LYS A 182 -8.43 13.78 -21.57
C LYS A 182 -7.25 13.45 -22.48
N GLN A 183 -6.02 13.60 -22.01
CA GLN A 183 -4.81 13.33 -22.78
C GLN A 183 -4.42 11.85 -22.73
N ASP A 184 -4.82 11.16 -21.66
CA ASP A 184 -4.49 9.77 -21.43
C ASP A 184 -5.68 9.04 -20.78
N ASP A 185 -6.21 8.03 -21.50
CA ASP A 185 -7.36 7.24 -21.07
C ASP A 185 -7.00 6.22 -19.98
N ASN A 186 -5.70 5.94 -19.75
CA ASN A 186 -5.26 4.96 -18.77
C ASN A 186 -5.16 5.54 -17.35
N ILE A 187 -5.00 6.87 -17.23
CA ILE A 187 -4.86 7.53 -15.94
C ILE A 187 -6.22 7.79 -15.28
N SER A 188 -6.37 7.30 -14.05
CA SER A 188 -7.55 7.53 -13.22
C SER A 188 -7.28 8.52 -12.09
N ILE A 189 -7.87 9.72 -12.16
CA ILE A 189 -7.76 10.74 -11.10
C ILE A 189 -9.15 11.05 -10.54
N SER A 190 -9.29 10.95 -9.22
CA SER A 190 -10.52 11.35 -8.52
C SER A 190 -10.27 12.46 -7.51
N VAL A 191 -11.14 13.47 -7.50
CA VAL A 191 -11.00 14.64 -6.62
C VAL A 191 -12.13 14.65 -5.60
N ARG A 192 -11.78 14.76 -4.32
CA ARG A 192 -12.70 14.97 -3.20
C ARG A 192 -12.30 16.22 -2.44
N LYS A 193 -13.28 16.85 -1.79
CA LYS A 193 -13.05 18.06 -0.99
C LYS A 193 -13.41 17.87 0.47
N ASN A 194 -12.64 18.49 1.36
CA ASN A 194 -12.96 18.65 2.78
C ASN A 194 -12.37 19.97 3.28
N GLU A 195 -13.05 20.65 4.20
CA GLU A 195 -12.61 21.96 4.73
C GLU A 195 -11.93 21.85 6.09
N LYS A 196 -11.92 20.67 6.71
CA LYS A 196 -11.46 20.45 8.09
C LYS A 196 -10.08 19.79 8.19
N PHE A 197 -9.11 20.23 7.39
CA PHE A 197 -7.74 19.76 7.49
C PHE A 197 -6.73 20.82 7.05
N HIS A 198 -5.55 20.82 7.70
CA HIS A 198 -4.45 21.74 7.44
C HIS A 198 -3.15 21.04 7.07
N ASP A 199 -3.06 19.74 7.38
CA ASP A 199 -1.88 18.93 7.14
C ASP A 199 -1.75 18.53 5.67
N ARG A 200 -0.54 18.12 5.30
CA ARG A 200 -0.23 17.54 3.99
C ARG A 200 0.27 16.13 4.18
N TYR A 201 -0.31 15.19 3.44
CA TYR A 201 0.12 13.79 3.45
C TYR A 201 0.12 13.22 2.04
N VAL A 202 1.05 12.31 1.79
CA VAL A 202 1.05 11.44 0.62
C VAL A 202 1.01 10.00 1.10
N ILE A 203 -0.01 9.27 0.67
CA ILE A 203 -0.17 7.86 0.97
C ILE A 203 0.04 7.06 -0.32
N ILE A 204 1.06 6.19 -0.32
CA ILE A 204 1.41 5.32 -1.44
C ILE A 204 0.93 3.90 -1.13
N ASP A 205 0.17 3.32 -2.05
CA ASP A 205 -0.35 1.96 -2.06
C ASP A 205 -1.11 1.54 -0.78
N GLN A 206 -1.60 2.52 -0.01
CA GLN A 206 -2.19 2.32 1.34
C GLN A 206 -1.22 1.72 2.36
N GLU A 207 0.08 1.81 2.08
CA GLU A 207 1.13 1.15 2.86
C GLU A 207 2.13 2.16 3.44
N ARG A 208 2.51 3.19 2.66
CA ARG A 208 3.49 4.19 3.08
C ARG A 208 2.82 5.55 3.20
N CYS A 209 3.16 6.29 4.24
CA CYS A 209 2.67 7.64 4.48
C CYS A 209 3.87 8.58 4.65
N PHE A 210 3.83 9.71 3.95
CA PHE A 210 4.81 10.79 3.99
C PHE A 210 4.13 12.10 4.37
#